data_AF-A0A9C8ACG7-F1
#
_entry.id   AF-A0A9C8ACG7-F1
#
_cell.length_a   1.000
_cell.length_b   1.000
_cell.length_c   1.000
_cell.angle_alpha   90.00
_cell.angle_beta   90.00
_cell.angle_gamma   90.00
#
_symmetry.space_group_name_H-M   'P 1'
#
loop_
_entity.id
_entity.type
_entity.pdbx_description
1 polymer ?
#
loop_
_entity_poly.entity_id
_entity_poly.type
_entity_poly.pdbx_seq_one_letter_code
_entity_poly.pdbx_strand_id
1 'polypeptide(L)'
;HTGEGIFFASRMFDDFMILSSGVYFSHNLHTNEEWIIEDNQAENGTMVFMKLLNNTTRTDKEIFDQFASEDEDYQFTKTIVPARLARYGDEQLVSRSQAKRLMARVDRFKVVLLDFSRVETIGQAFADEVFRVFARRNTDIKLVHINANEQVMRMIKRAFPQ
;
A
#
# COMPACT_ATOMS: atom_id res chain seq x y z
N HIS A 1 -6.70 0.54 19.52
CA HIS A 1 -6.54 1.89 18.95
C HIS A 1 -6.89 1.86 17.48
N THR A 2 -7.58 2.89 16.99
CA THR A 2 -8.13 3.05 15.62
C THR A 2 -7.07 3.35 14.56
N GLY A 3 -5.85 3.73 14.96
CA GLY A 3 -4.77 4.12 14.05
C GLY A 3 -4.78 5.61 13.67
N GLU A 4 -5.80 6.36 14.09
CA GLU A 4 -5.98 7.79 13.80
C GLU A 4 -4.78 8.64 14.20
N GLY A 5 -4.22 8.42 15.40
CA GLY A 5 -3.06 9.17 15.86
C GLY A 5 -1.84 9.04 14.94
N ILE A 6 -1.61 7.83 14.38
CA ILE A 6 -0.50 7.58 13.44
C ILE A 6 -0.80 8.25 12.09
N PHE A 7 -2.05 8.21 11.63
CA PHE A 7 -2.47 8.84 10.38
C PHE A 7 -2.30 10.35 10.38
N PHE A 8 -2.77 11.02 11.44
CA PHE A 8 -2.61 12.47 11.56
C PHE A 8 -1.13 12.83 11.69
N ALA A 9 -0.39 12.11 12.55
CA ALA A 9 1.04 12.32 12.70
C ALA A 9 1.77 12.16 11.36
N SER A 10 1.45 11.13 10.56
CA SER A 10 2.14 10.88 9.29
C SER A 10 1.98 12.01 8.28
N ARG A 11 0.86 12.72 8.33
CA ARG A 11 0.50 13.83 7.42
C ARG A 11 1.00 15.19 7.90
N MET A 12 1.46 15.30 9.15
CA MET A 12 2.09 16.51 9.65
C MET A 12 3.51 16.69 9.09
N PHE A 13 4.19 15.60 8.74
CA PHE A 13 5.58 15.58 8.28
C PHE A 13 5.69 15.44 6.76
N ASP A 14 6.80 15.92 6.19
CA ASP A 14 7.11 15.77 4.77
C ASP A 14 7.51 14.32 4.43
N ASP A 15 8.26 13.69 5.33
CA ASP A 15 8.50 12.25 5.33
C ASP A 15 8.20 11.70 6.74
N PHE A 16 7.42 10.64 6.80
CA PHE A 16 7.12 9.92 8.03
C PHE A 16 7.35 8.42 7.82
N MET A 17 7.90 7.74 8.82
CA MET A 17 8.13 6.31 8.76
C MET A 17 8.10 5.68 10.14
N ILE A 18 7.49 4.50 10.26
CA ILE A 18 7.55 3.63 11.44
C ILE A 18 8.07 2.28 10.97
N LEU A 19 9.14 1.78 11.58
CA LEU A 19 9.57 0.39 11.46
C LEU A 19 9.42 -0.27 12.83
N SER A 20 8.56 -1.27 12.94
CA SER A 20 8.27 -1.97 14.20
C SER A 20 8.03 -3.45 13.94
N SER A 21 8.81 -4.33 14.58
CA SER A 21 8.65 -5.79 14.45
C SER A 21 8.56 -6.27 12.98
N GLY A 22 9.41 -5.72 12.13
CA GLY A 22 9.41 -6.00 10.70
C GLY A 22 8.43 -5.13 9.90
N VAL A 23 7.40 -4.53 10.50
CA VAL A 23 6.40 -3.67 9.84
C VAL A 23 6.95 -2.26 9.62
N TYR A 24 7.10 -1.90 8.36
CA TYR A 24 7.47 -0.60 7.83
C TYR A 24 6.22 0.13 7.33
N PHE A 25 5.78 1.18 7.99
CA PHE A 25 4.85 2.17 7.46
C PHE A 25 5.64 3.40 7.01
N SER A 26 5.32 4.01 5.88
CA SER A 26 5.81 5.34 5.54
C SER A 26 4.81 6.17 4.77
N HIS A 27 4.94 7.49 4.89
CA HIS A 27 4.15 8.49 4.19
C HIS A 27 5.11 9.57 3.69
N ASN A 28 5.03 9.90 2.40
CA ASN A 28 5.69 11.07 1.82
C ASN A 28 4.63 12.02 1.28
N LEU A 29 4.63 13.25 1.79
CA LEU A 29 3.59 14.22 1.47
C LEU A 29 3.69 14.72 0.01
N HIS A 30 4.91 14.88 -0.51
CA HIS A 30 5.16 15.46 -1.83
C HIS A 30 4.77 14.51 -2.97
N THR A 31 4.93 13.21 -2.75
CA THR A 31 4.54 12.18 -3.71
C THR A 31 3.15 11.60 -3.40
N ASN A 32 2.58 11.92 -2.23
CA ASN A 32 1.37 11.29 -1.69
C ASN A 32 1.47 9.74 -1.71
N GLU A 33 2.68 9.23 -1.52
CA GLU A 33 2.95 7.81 -1.47
C GLU A 33 2.85 7.32 -0.02
N GLU A 34 2.01 6.31 0.19
CA GLU A 34 1.89 5.61 1.46
C GLU A 34 2.28 4.16 1.28
N TRP A 35 3.23 3.69 2.09
CA TRP A 35 3.75 2.34 2.03
C TRP A 35 3.52 1.62 3.36
N ILE A 36 3.03 0.39 3.30
CA ILE A 36 3.15 -0.57 4.40
C ILE A 36 3.86 -1.81 3.85
N ILE A 37 5.04 -2.09 4.35
CA ILE A 37 5.89 -3.24 4.00
C ILE A 37 6.12 -3.99 5.31
N GLU A 38 6.22 -5.32 5.32
CA GLU A 38 6.81 -5.95 6.52
C GLU A 38 7.87 -6.98 6.13
N ASP A 39 9.01 -6.95 6.82
CA ASP A 39 10.08 -7.94 6.77
C ASP A 39 9.87 -9.02 7.85
N ASN A 40 10.20 -10.27 7.54
CA ASN A 40 10.11 -11.39 8.49
C ASN A 40 11.27 -11.44 9.49
N GLN A 41 12.27 -10.57 9.33
CA GLN A 41 13.32 -10.35 10.32
C GLN A 41 12.83 -9.34 11.35
N ALA A 42 12.16 -9.83 12.39
CA ALA A 42 11.74 -9.00 13.50
C ALA A 42 12.98 -8.57 14.31
N GLU A 43 13.54 -7.40 14.01
CA GLU A 43 14.43 -6.73 14.94
C GLU A 43 13.62 -6.23 16.14
N ASN A 44 14.18 -6.39 17.35
CA ASN A 44 13.55 -5.92 18.58
C ASN A 44 13.61 -4.39 18.64
N GLY A 45 12.46 -3.73 18.51
CA GLY A 45 12.35 -2.28 18.70
C GLY A 45 11.30 -1.65 17.80
N THR A 46 11.11 -0.35 17.98
CA THR A 46 10.34 0.51 17.07
C THR A 46 11.20 1.71 16.72
N MET A 47 11.48 1.88 15.43
CA MET A 47 12.11 3.08 14.89
C MET A 47 11.03 3.97 14.30
N VAL A 48 11.04 5.24 14.66
CA VAL A 48 10.17 6.26 14.07
C VAL A 48 11.07 7.32 13.44
N PHE A 49 10.88 7.59 12.15
CA PHE A 49 11.56 8.65 11.42
C PHE A 49 10.56 9.70 10.98
N MET A 50 10.91 10.97 11.20
CA MET A 50 10.08 12.12 10.91
C MET A 50 10.96 13.21 10.31
N LYS A 51 10.54 13.77 9.18
CA LYS A 51 11.24 14.88 8.52
C LYS A 51 10.26 15.99 8.20
N LEU A 52 10.64 17.20 8.60
CA LEU A 52 9.89 18.42 8.34
C LEU A 52 10.81 19.44 7.67
N LEU A 53 10.31 20.12 6.64
CA LEU A 53 10.99 21.27 6.05
C LEU A 53 10.90 22.47 7.00
N ASN A 54 12.03 23.13 7.24
CA ASN A 54 12.12 24.26 8.18
C ASN A 54 11.24 25.46 7.81
N ASN A 55 10.86 25.57 6.54
CA ASN A 55 10.03 26.66 6.00
C ASN A 55 8.59 26.21 5.71
N THR A 56 8.11 25.14 6.35
CA THR A 56 6.72 24.72 6.24
C THR A 56 5.77 25.80 6.80
N THR A 57 4.72 26.12 6.06
CA THR A 57 3.61 26.96 6.54
C THR A 57 2.47 26.12 7.11
N ARG A 58 2.55 24.78 6.99
CA ARG A 58 1.49 23.86 7.40
C ARG A 58 1.34 23.85 8.92
N THR A 59 0.10 23.87 9.36
CA THR A 59 -0.28 23.73 10.77
C THR A 59 -0.95 22.38 11.02
N ASP A 60 -0.85 21.89 12.26
CA ASP A 60 -1.60 20.72 12.73
C ASP A 60 -3.12 20.91 12.52
N LYS A 61 -3.64 22.11 12.79
CA LYS A 61 -5.04 22.47 12.56
C LYS A 61 -5.48 22.27 11.11
N GLU A 62 -4.69 22.73 10.13
CA GLU A 62 -5.02 22.56 8.71
C GLU A 62 -5.09 21.08 8.32
N ILE A 63 -4.20 20.24 8.87
CA ILE A 63 -4.24 18.80 8.65
C ILE A 63 -5.49 18.21 9.30
N PHE A 64 -5.80 18.56 10.56
CA PHE A 64 -7.03 18.09 11.20
C PHE A 64 -8.28 18.49 10.40
N ASP A 65 -8.41 19.77 10.05
CA ASP A 65 -9.57 20.29 9.32
C ASP A 65 -9.72 19.64 7.92
N GLN A 66 -8.61 19.24 7.27
CA GLN A 66 -8.62 18.56 5.97
C GLN A 66 -9.18 17.12 6.04
N PHE A 67 -8.99 16.44 7.16
CA PHE A 67 -9.34 15.02 7.33
C PHE A 67 -10.49 14.79 8.33
N ALA A 68 -11.06 15.85 8.92
CA ALA A 68 -12.16 15.79 9.89
C ALA A 68 -13.58 15.94 9.27
N SER A 69 -13.78 15.58 8.00
CA SER A 69 -15.10 15.66 7.35
C SER A 69 -16.09 14.60 7.89
N GLU A 70 -17.39 14.96 7.90
CA GLU A 70 -18.54 14.27 8.54
C GLU A 70 -18.76 12.78 8.20
N ASP A 71 -18.05 12.22 7.22
CA ASP A 71 -18.03 10.79 6.87
C ASP A 71 -16.69 10.15 7.29
N GLU A 72 -16.44 10.11 8.61
CA GLU A 72 -15.20 9.61 9.26
C GLU A 72 -14.82 8.17 8.84
N ASP A 73 -15.77 7.38 8.37
CA ASP A 73 -15.58 5.95 8.07
C ASP A 73 -14.80 5.66 6.78
N TYR A 74 -14.68 6.60 5.84
CA TYR A 74 -14.15 6.29 4.50
C TYR A 74 -12.66 6.56 4.32
N GLN A 75 -12.06 7.52 5.04
CA GLN A 75 -10.68 7.96 4.77
C GLN A 75 -9.61 6.93 5.18
N PHE A 76 -9.90 6.07 6.15
CA PHE A 76 -9.00 5.02 6.65
C PHE A 76 -9.06 3.71 5.86
N THR A 77 -9.93 3.62 4.86
CA THR A 77 -10.22 2.34 4.22
C THR A 77 -9.51 2.13 2.90
N LYS A 78 -8.71 3.10 2.43
CA LYS A 78 -8.01 3.06 1.15
C LYS A 78 -6.50 2.97 1.35
N THR A 79 -5.83 2.08 0.61
CA THR A 79 -4.36 1.96 0.60
C THR A 79 -3.81 1.82 -0.82
N ILE A 80 -2.54 2.18 -1.03
CA ILE A 80 -1.80 1.96 -2.27
C ILE A 80 -0.66 0.97 -1.99
N VAL A 81 -0.57 -0.09 -2.80
CA VAL A 81 0.44 -1.14 -2.63
C VAL A 81 1.22 -1.33 -3.93
N PRO A 82 2.54 -1.07 -3.96
CA PRO A 82 3.35 -1.30 -5.14
C PRO A 82 3.58 -2.78 -5.32
N ALA A 83 3.19 -3.27 -6.49
CA ALA A 83 3.49 -4.62 -6.91
C ALA A 83 5.00 -4.89 -6.91
N ARG A 84 5.84 -3.88 -7.18
CA ARG A 84 7.31 -4.02 -7.17
C ARG A 84 7.89 -4.53 -5.84
N LEU A 85 7.18 -4.35 -4.72
CA LEU A 85 7.61 -4.86 -3.41
C LEU A 85 7.55 -6.37 -3.28
N ALA A 86 6.79 -7.05 -4.15
CA ALA A 86 6.76 -8.50 -4.18
C ALA A 86 7.99 -9.12 -4.87
N ARG A 87 8.88 -8.30 -5.43
CA ARG A 87 10.16 -8.75 -5.99
C ARG A 87 11.16 -9.01 -4.86
N TYR A 88 11.98 -10.05 -5.02
CA TYR A 88 13.12 -10.29 -4.16
C TYR A 88 14.38 -10.21 -5.04
N GLY A 89 15.25 -9.24 -4.79
CA GLY A 89 16.36 -8.93 -5.71
C GLY A 89 15.86 -8.60 -7.12
N ASP A 90 16.45 -9.22 -8.13
CA ASP A 90 16.12 -8.98 -9.54
C ASP A 90 14.92 -9.79 -10.06
N GLU A 91 14.28 -10.62 -9.23
CA GLU A 91 13.19 -11.51 -9.67
C GLU A 91 11.99 -10.75 -10.27
N GLN A 92 11.40 -11.31 -11.33
CA GLN A 92 10.12 -10.88 -11.87
C GLN A 92 8.94 -11.39 -11.00
N LEU A 93 7.81 -10.69 -11.06
CA LEU A 93 6.60 -11.02 -10.30
C LEU A 93 5.82 -12.17 -10.94
N VAL A 94 6.33 -13.39 -10.86
CA VAL A 94 5.79 -14.54 -11.62
C VAL A 94 4.88 -15.43 -10.78
N SER A 95 5.19 -15.63 -9.50
CA SER A 95 4.66 -16.73 -8.69
C SER A 95 3.43 -16.37 -7.84
N ARG A 96 2.65 -17.40 -7.47
CA ARG A 96 1.53 -17.26 -6.52
C ARG A 96 2.01 -16.88 -5.11
N SER A 97 3.18 -17.36 -4.68
CA SER A 97 3.69 -17.05 -3.33
C SER A 97 4.04 -15.57 -3.20
N GLN A 98 4.58 -14.94 -4.25
CA GLN A 98 4.80 -13.49 -4.32
C GLN A 98 3.46 -12.74 -4.20
N ALA A 99 2.44 -13.14 -4.96
CA ALA A 99 1.11 -12.54 -4.89
C ALA A 99 0.48 -12.69 -3.49
N LYS A 100 0.50 -13.89 -2.91
CA LYS A 100 -0.02 -14.11 -1.56
C LYS A 100 0.67 -13.25 -0.51
N ARG A 101 2.00 -13.15 -0.55
CA ARG A 101 2.76 -12.29 0.37
C ARG A 101 2.38 -10.82 0.22
N LEU A 102 2.25 -10.33 -1.01
CA LEU A 102 1.83 -8.96 -1.28
C LEU A 102 0.44 -8.66 -0.74
N MET A 103 -0.49 -9.59 -0.91
CA MET A 103 -1.90 -9.40 -0.56
C MET A 103 -2.25 -9.79 0.89
N ALA A 104 -1.36 -10.47 1.61
CA ALA A 104 -1.63 -10.99 2.96
C ALA A 104 -1.94 -9.90 4.00
N ARG A 105 -1.68 -8.62 3.70
CA ARG A 105 -1.69 -7.52 4.67
C ARG A 105 -2.59 -6.36 4.29
N VAL A 106 -3.37 -6.53 3.22
CA VAL A 106 -4.31 -5.51 2.74
C VAL A 106 -5.77 -5.86 3.05
N ASP A 107 -6.00 -6.94 3.79
CA ASP A 107 -7.30 -7.45 4.21
C ASP A 107 -8.06 -6.51 5.16
N ARG A 108 -7.34 -5.59 5.80
CA ARG A 108 -7.90 -4.56 6.70
C ARG A 108 -8.46 -3.32 5.97
N PHE A 109 -8.22 -3.18 4.67
CA PHE A 109 -8.64 -2.03 3.87
C PHE A 109 -9.88 -2.38 3.03
N LYS A 110 -10.80 -1.42 2.84
CA LYS A 110 -11.96 -1.57 1.93
C LYS A 110 -11.59 -1.30 0.47
N VAL A 111 -10.53 -0.56 0.21
CA VAL A 111 -10.07 -0.20 -1.14
C VAL A 111 -8.56 -0.37 -1.24
N VAL A 112 -8.09 -1.18 -2.17
CA VAL A 112 -6.66 -1.46 -2.37
C VAL A 112 -6.29 -1.07 -3.80
N LEU A 113 -5.36 -0.13 -3.94
CA LEU A 113 -4.83 0.31 -5.23
C LEU A 113 -3.48 -0.37 -5.44
N LEU A 114 -3.46 -1.39 -6.28
CA LEU A 114 -2.23 -2.10 -6.62
C LEU A 114 -1.49 -1.36 -7.72
N ASP A 115 -0.36 -0.74 -7.36
CA ASP A 115 0.46 0.08 -8.24
C ASP A 115 1.52 -0.74 -8.97
N PHE A 116 1.43 -0.75 -10.29
CA PHE A 116 2.37 -1.46 -11.17
C PHE A 116 3.48 -0.55 -11.74
N SER A 117 3.66 0.64 -11.18
CA SER A 117 4.79 1.52 -11.52
C SER A 117 6.12 0.78 -11.38
N ARG A 118 6.92 0.82 -12.45
CA ARG A 118 8.23 0.14 -12.56
C ARG A 118 8.17 -1.40 -12.50
N VAL A 119 7.01 -1.98 -12.83
CA VAL A 119 6.86 -3.42 -13.09
C VAL A 119 6.78 -3.64 -14.60
N GLU A 120 7.76 -4.35 -15.16
CA GLU A 120 7.78 -4.64 -16.59
C GLU A 120 6.69 -5.65 -16.99
N THR A 121 6.55 -6.72 -16.20
CA THR A 121 5.57 -7.79 -16.44
C THR A 121 5.24 -8.53 -15.15
N ILE A 122 4.14 -9.28 -15.18
CA ILE A 122 3.75 -10.22 -14.12
C ILE A 122 3.46 -11.60 -14.73
N GLY A 123 3.63 -12.66 -13.97
CA GLY A 123 3.28 -14.00 -14.40
C GLY A 123 1.78 -14.27 -14.30
N GLN A 124 1.31 -15.23 -15.09
CA GLN A 124 -0.09 -15.68 -15.05
C GLN A 124 -0.48 -16.16 -13.64
N ALA A 125 0.41 -16.89 -12.96
CA ALA A 125 0.19 -17.37 -11.61
C ALA A 125 0.02 -16.22 -10.60
N PHE A 126 0.83 -15.16 -10.69
CA PHE A 126 0.69 -13.95 -9.88
C PHE A 126 -0.65 -13.25 -10.15
N ALA A 127 -0.98 -13.00 -11.42
CA ALA A 127 -2.22 -12.31 -11.80
C ALA A 127 -3.47 -13.08 -11.34
N ASP A 128 -3.47 -14.40 -11.54
CA ASP A 128 -4.55 -15.30 -11.12
C ASP A 128 -4.80 -15.26 -9.61
N GLU A 129 -3.72 -15.26 -8.81
CA GLU A 129 -3.84 -15.22 -7.36
C GLU A 129 -4.39 -13.86 -6.88
N VAL A 130 -3.91 -12.74 -7.42
CA VAL A 130 -4.34 -11.39 -7.01
C VAL A 130 -5.77 -11.08 -7.46
N PHE A 131 -6.05 -11.21 -8.76
CA PHE A 131 -7.28 -10.67 -9.35
C PHE A 131 -8.44 -11.66 -9.37
N ARG A 132 -8.17 -12.96 -9.19
CA ARG A 132 -9.23 -13.98 -9.13
C ARG A 132 -9.34 -14.62 -7.75
N VAL A 133 -8.25 -15.16 -7.19
CA VAL A 133 -8.32 -15.90 -5.91
C VAL A 133 -8.54 -14.96 -4.73
N PHE A 134 -7.70 -13.94 -4.57
CA PHE A 134 -7.80 -12.99 -3.48
C PHE A 134 -9.10 -12.18 -3.55
N ALA A 135 -9.43 -11.66 -4.73
CA ALA A 135 -10.67 -10.89 -4.93
C ALA A 135 -11.95 -11.70 -4.61
N ARG A 136 -11.99 -13.00 -4.95
CA ARG A 136 -13.13 -13.87 -4.60
C ARG A 136 -13.20 -14.19 -3.11
N ARG A 137 -12.06 -14.24 -2.41
CA ARG A 137 -12.00 -14.51 -0.97
C ARG A 137 -12.32 -13.28 -0.12
N ASN A 138 -12.13 -12.08 -0.67
CA ASN A 138 -12.29 -10.81 0.04
C ASN A 138 -13.24 -9.89 -0.73
N THR A 139 -14.52 -10.28 -0.79
CA THR A 139 -15.56 -9.56 -1.55
C THR A 139 -15.79 -8.12 -1.06
N ASP A 140 -15.44 -7.85 0.20
CA ASP A 140 -15.64 -6.56 0.85
C ASP A 140 -14.52 -5.56 0.50
N ILE A 141 -13.51 -6.02 -0.25
CA ILE A 141 -12.35 -5.23 -0.64
C ILE A 141 -12.45 -4.90 -2.14
N LYS A 142 -12.52 -3.61 -2.44
CA LYS A 142 -12.41 -3.09 -3.80
C LYS A 142 -10.95 -3.06 -4.23
N LEU A 143 -10.52 -4.06 -4.98
CA LEU A 143 -9.20 -4.11 -5.58
C LEU A 143 -9.16 -3.37 -6.93
N VAL A 144 -8.26 -2.41 -7.07
CA VAL A 144 -8.07 -1.59 -8.28
C VAL A 144 -6.60 -1.66 -8.69
N HIS A 145 -6.30 -1.83 -9.98
CA HIS A 145 -4.92 -1.71 -10.48
C HIS A 145 -4.67 -0.29 -11.02
N ILE A 146 -3.48 0.27 -10.76
CA ILE A 146 -3.04 1.56 -11.32
C ILE A 146 -1.64 1.41 -11.96
N ASN A 147 -1.32 2.30 -12.90
CA ASN A 147 -0.03 2.35 -13.62
C ASN A 147 0.40 1.02 -14.26
N ALA A 148 -0.56 0.18 -14.67
CA ALA A 148 -0.29 -1.07 -15.36
C ALA A 148 0.02 -0.83 -16.84
N ASN A 149 1.19 -1.29 -17.29
CA ASN A 149 1.56 -1.27 -18.70
C ASN A 149 0.80 -2.34 -19.51
N GLU A 150 0.98 -2.36 -20.84
CA GLU A 150 0.29 -3.31 -21.72
C GLU A 150 0.55 -4.78 -21.37
N GLN A 151 1.78 -5.16 -21.00
CA GLN A 151 2.10 -6.54 -20.64
C GLN A 151 1.38 -6.97 -19.36
N VAL A 152 1.43 -6.12 -18.33
CA VAL A 152 0.74 -6.33 -17.06
C VAL A 152 -0.77 -6.43 -17.31
N MET A 153 -1.35 -5.50 -18.08
CA MET A 153 -2.77 -5.50 -18.42
C MET A 153 -3.21 -6.78 -19.15
N ARG A 154 -2.39 -7.32 -20.07
CA ARG A 154 -2.68 -8.60 -20.73
C ARG A 154 -2.78 -9.75 -19.72
N MET A 155 -1.93 -9.77 -18.70
CA MET A 155 -1.94 -10.81 -17.67
C MET A 155 -3.12 -10.65 -16.69
N ILE A 156 -3.43 -9.42 -16.30
CA ILE A 156 -4.62 -9.10 -15.50
C ILE A 156 -5.89 -9.58 -16.22
N LYS A 157 -6.05 -9.24 -17.50
CA LYS A 157 -7.21 -9.66 -18.30
C LYS A 157 -7.35 -11.18 -18.39
N ARG A 158 -6.25 -11.93 -18.46
CA ARG A 158 -6.26 -13.40 -18.47
C ARG A 158 -6.69 -14.03 -17.14
N ALA A 159 -6.57 -13.30 -16.03
CA ALA A 159 -6.99 -13.78 -14.72
C ALA A 159 -8.52 -13.74 -14.54
N PHE A 160 -9.21 -12.88 -15.28
CA PHE A 160 -10.67 -12.86 -15.33
C PHE A 160 -11.17 -13.89 -16.36
N PRO A 161 -12.05 -14.83 -16.00
CA PRO A 161 -12.72 -15.66 -16.98
C PRO A 161 -13.58 -14.79 -17.90
N GLN A 162 -13.63 -15.13 -19.19
CA GLN A 162 -14.67 -14.66 -20.11
C GLN A 162 -16.03 -15.21 -19.72
#